data_AF-Q3JVN1-F1
#
_entry.id   AF-Q3JVN1-F1
#
_cell.length_a   1.000
_cell.length_b   1.000
_cell.length_c   1.000
_cell.angle_alpha   90.00
_cell.angle_beta   90.00
_cell.angle_gamma   90.00
#
_symmetry.space_group_name_H-M   'P 1'
#
loop_
_entity.id
_entity.type
_entity.pdbx_description
1 polymer ?
#
loop_
_entity_poly.entity_id
_entity_poly.type
_entity_poly.pdbx_seq_one_letter_code
_entity_poly.pdbx_strand_id
1 'polypeptide(L)'
;MKWPEEIRQVRLSDGDAFVVSRLHGAYASDSLLVWTHTDFPEARHPAAVDLAPAERERRASEPAEGWLYHPIPCDNLLDICNEMICHSLEIGLPLRGALALGEAVLHIECGVYLGQPLIDAARMEHSQRIIGASFTRSFMKQIVPPRYLAPFDKHLKNARDDLFQGSVLDWPRHWRATRKADLRAIIRSLNTLPAAADIYDNTLCLIDVSEARAEMFDRPEDMRLGNAYPQFSTKELALRACAVKRITGSGRE
;
A
#
# COMPACT_ATOMS: atom_id res chain seq x y z
N MET A 1 -9.72 33.37 -5.54
CA MET A 1 -9.51 32.23 -6.44
C MET A 1 -8.85 31.13 -5.62
N LYS A 2 -9.63 30.16 -5.12
CA LYS A 2 -9.15 29.11 -4.22
C LYS A 2 -8.78 27.89 -5.04
N TRP A 3 -7.54 27.44 -4.90
CA TRP A 3 -7.00 26.23 -5.53
C TRP A 3 -7.61 24.98 -4.86
N PRO A 4 -8.04 23.94 -5.59
CA PRO A 4 -8.38 22.65 -4.99
C PRO A 4 -7.10 21.94 -4.52
N GLU A 5 -7.07 21.51 -3.25
CA GLU A 5 -5.90 20.96 -2.56
C GLU A 5 -5.68 19.45 -2.81
N GLU A 6 -5.42 19.04 -4.07
CA GLU A 6 -5.26 17.63 -4.43
C GLU A 6 -3.84 17.34 -4.97
N ILE A 7 -3.14 16.40 -4.30
CA ILE A 7 -1.79 15.83 -4.58
C ILE A 7 -0.65 16.86 -4.69
N ARG A 8 0.16 17.00 -3.64
CA ARG A 8 1.06 18.16 -3.47
C ARG A 8 2.52 18.04 -3.94
N GLN A 9 3.13 16.87 -4.16
CA GLN A 9 4.56 16.89 -4.51
C GLN A 9 5.15 15.55 -4.96
N VAL A 10 5.92 15.58 -6.06
CA VAL A 10 7.06 14.68 -6.24
C VAL A 10 8.27 15.36 -5.58
N ARG A 11 8.93 14.69 -4.65
CA ARG A 11 10.12 15.19 -3.94
C ARG A 11 11.33 14.40 -4.35
N LEU A 12 12.51 15.00 -4.35
CA LEU A 12 13.74 14.25 -4.50
C LEU A 12 14.47 14.18 -3.18
N SER A 13 14.85 12.97 -2.79
CA SER A 13 15.89 12.77 -1.79
C SER A 13 17.02 11.99 -2.45
N ASP A 14 18.22 12.56 -2.43
CA ASP A 14 19.45 11.89 -2.90
C ASP A 14 19.35 11.26 -4.31
N GLY A 15 18.59 11.91 -5.20
CA GLY A 15 18.43 11.51 -6.60
C GLY A 15 17.24 10.60 -6.92
N ASP A 16 16.39 10.26 -5.94
CA ASP A 16 15.19 9.44 -6.14
C ASP A 16 13.90 10.22 -5.85
N ALA A 17 12.84 9.91 -6.60
CA ALA A 17 11.54 10.56 -6.52
C ALA A 17 10.67 9.96 -5.41
N PHE A 18 9.96 10.80 -4.66
CA PHE A 18 8.99 10.41 -3.65
C PHE A 18 7.65 11.08 -3.96
N VAL A 19 6.61 10.28 -4.21
CA VAL A 19 5.26 10.77 -4.51
C VAL A 19 4.46 10.80 -3.21
N VAL A 20 3.77 11.90 -2.90
CA VAL A 20 2.86 11.97 -1.75
C VAL A 20 1.41 11.87 -2.22
N SER A 21 0.72 10.82 -1.80
CA SER A 21 -0.70 10.57 -2.08
C SER A 21 -1.54 10.98 -0.88
N ARG A 22 -2.72 11.58 -1.12
CA ARG A 22 -3.68 11.80 -0.04
C ARG A 22 -4.30 10.46 0.32
N LEU A 23 -4.15 10.08 1.59
CA LEU A 23 -4.75 8.88 2.15
C LEU A 23 -6.00 9.27 2.94
N HIS A 24 -7.04 8.50 2.74
CA HIS A 24 -8.33 8.69 3.37
C HIS A 24 -8.66 7.47 4.21
N GLY A 25 -9.42 7.69 5.27
CA GLY A 25 -9.82 6.64 6.19
C GLY A 25 -11.24 6.86 6.68
N ALA A 26 -11.94 5.75 6.89
CA ALA A 26 -13.22 5.68 7.57
C ALA A 26 -13.20 4.46 8.49
N TYR A 27 -13.96 4.53 9.58
CA TYR A 27 -14.06 3.43 10.52
C TYR A 27 -15.50 3.21 10.94
N ALA A 28 -15.82 1.96 11.26
CA ALA A 28 -17.02 1.53 11.94
C ALA A 28 -16.63 0.75 13.21
N SER A 29 -17.59 0.15 13.90
CA SER A 29 -17.36 -0.51 15.20
C SER A 29 -16.27 -1.58 15.18
N ASP A 30 -16.09 -2.30 14.07
CA ASP A 30 -15.15 -3.42 13.91
C ASP A 30 -14.35 -3.40 12.60
N SER A 31 -14.49 -2.33 11.81
CA SER A 31 -13.99 -2.27 10.44
C SER A 31 -13.25 -0.97 10.18
N LEU A 32 -12.12 -1.06 9.48
CA LEU A 32 -11.35 0.08 8.99
C LEU A 32 -11.33 0.04 7.47
N LEU A 33 -11.73 1.15 6.84
CA LEU A 33 -11.59 1.36 5.41
C LEU A 33 -10.52 2.42 5.19
N VAL A 34 -9.46 2.07 4.46
CA VAL A 34 -8.41 3.00 4.05
C VAL A 34 -8.33 2.98 2.54
N TRP A 35 -8.28 4.16 1.92
CA TRP A 35 -8.18 4.26 0.48
C TRP A 35 -7.32 5.45 0.06
N THR A 36 -6.77 5.33 -1.13
CA THR A 36 -6.23 6.44 -1.91
C THR A 36 -6.89 6.40 -3.26
N HIS A 37 -7.00 7.56 -3.88
CA HIS A 37 -7.18 7.66 -5.31
C HIS A 37 -6.04 6.89 -5.99
N THR A 38 -6.39 6.03 -6.93
CA THR A 38 -5.43 5.27 -7.75
C THR A 38 -5.02 6.06 -8.99
N ASP A 39 -5.47 7.31 -9.05
CA ASP A 39 -5.87 7.92 -10.31
C ASP A 39 -4.67 8.16 -11.23
N PHE A 40 -4.90 7.76 -12.47
CA PHE A 40 -4.51 8.45 -13.69
C PHE A 40 -4.82 9.97 -13.57
N PRO A 41 -4.38 10.88 -14.46
CA PRO A 41 -4.39 12.34 -14.27
C PRO A 41 -5.74 13.00 -13.97
N GLU A 42 -6.87 12.34 -13.78
CA GLU A 42 -8.14 12.97 -13.41
C GLU A 42 -8.04 13.82 -12.13
N ALA A 43 -7.29 13.35 -11.12
CA ALA A 43 -7.01 14.09 -9.89
C ALA A 43 -5.80 15.06 -9.98
N ARG A 44 -4.90 14.89 -10.97
CA ARG A 44 -3.65 15.68 -11.10
C ARG A 44 -3.64 16.68 -12.25
N HIS A 45 -4.37 16.35 -13.31
CA HIS A 45 -4.48 17.03 -14.59
C HIS A 45 -5.82 16.62 -15.27
N PRO A 46 -6.98 17.12 -14.79
CA PRO A 46 -8.31 16.72 -15.25
C PRO A 46 -8.49 16.73 -16.78
N ALA A 47 -7.81 17.65 -17.48
CA ALA A 47 -7.83 17.73 -18.95
C ALA A 47 -7.22 16.50 -19.67
N ALA A 48 -6.62 15.55 -18.94
CA ALA A 48 -6.10 14.31 -19.50
C ALA A 48 -7.13 13.16 -19.51
N VAL A 49 -8.25 13.31 -18.80
CA VAL A 49 -9.40 12.38 -18.81
C VAL A 49 -9.95 12.27 -20.22
N ASP A 50 -10.14 13.41 -20.87
CA ASP A 50 -10.74 13.54 -22.20
C ASP A 50 -9.78 13.23 -23.36
N LEU A 51 -8.50 12.95 -23.05
CA LEU A 51 -7.54 12.59 -24.09
C LEU A 51 -7.82 11.19 -24.61
N ALA A 52 -7.83 11.08 -25.95
CA ALA A 52 -7.84 9.78 -26.61
C ALA A 52 -6.66 8.91 -26.12
N PRO A 53 -6.83 7.57 -26.01
CA PRO A 53 -5.80 6.68 -25.48
C PRO A 53 -4.42 6.84 -26.14
N ALA A 54 -4.37 7.04 -27.46
CA ALA A 54 -3.11 7.24 -28.19
C ALA A 54 -2.40 8.55 -27.84
N GLU A 55 -3.16 9.64 -27.64
CA GLU A 55 -2.58 10.95 -27.26
C GLU A 55 -2.07 10.92 -25.82
N ARG A 56 -2.81 10.23 -24.94
CA ARG A 56 -2.41 9.96 -23.57
C ARG A 56 -1.12 9.14 -23.49
N GLU A 57 -0.98 8.09 -24.29
CA GLU A 57 0.24 7.28 -24.39
C GLU A 57 1.42 8.11 -24.93
N ARG A 58 1.18 8.92 -25.98
CA ARG A 58 2.17 9.86 -26.50
C ARG A 58 2.67 10.79 -25.39
N ARG A 59 1.76 11.41 -24.62
CA ARG A 59 2.15 12.31 -23.53
C ARG A 59 2.81 11.59 -22.37
N ALA A 60 2.38 10.37 -22.04
CA ALA A 60 3.01 9.53 -21.03
C ALA A 60 4.48 9.17 -21.35
N SER A 61 4.87 9.26 -22.62
CA SER A 61 6.26 9.06 -23.08
C SER A 61 7.14 10.32 -22.98
N GLU A 62 6.57 11.49 -22.68
CA GLU A 62 7.32 12.74 -22.61
C GLU A 62 8.25 12.78 -21.38
N PRO A 63 9.56 13.04 -21.53
CA PRO A 63 10.51 12.90 -20.42
C PRO A 63 10.25 13.78 -19.18
N ALA A 64 9.69 14.99 -19.38
CA ALA A 64 9.52 15.97 -18.31
C ALA A 64 8.13 15.92 -17.63
N GLU A 65 7.09 15.56 -18.39
CA GLU A 65 5.68 15.63 -17.96
C GLU A 65 4.94 14.30 -18.09
N GLY A 66 5.55 13.27 -18.69
CA GLY A 66 4.93 11.98 -18.92
C GLY A 66 4.47 11.29 -17.65
N TRP A 67 5.18 11.47 -16.54
CA TRP A 67 4.81 10.96 -15.21
C TRP A 67 3.41 11.40 -14.73
N LEU A 68 2.88 12.53 -15.23
CA LEU A 68 1.51 13.00 -14.93
C LEU A 68 0.46 12.03 -15.48
N TYR A 69 0.80 11.30 -16.54
CA TYR A 69 -0.06 10.37 -17.26
C TYR A 69 0.18 8.92 -16.86
N HIS A 70 0.83 8.65 -15.73
CA HIS A 70 1.01 7.30 -15.17
C HIS A 70 0.26 7.17 -13.84
N PRO A 71 -0.23 5.97 -13.46
CA PRO A 71 -0.88 5.76 -12.17
C PRO A 71 0.00 6.20 -10.99
N ILE A 72 -0.65 6.60 -9.88
CA ILE A 72 0.06 6.96 -8.65
C ILE A 72 0.70 5.69 -8.05
N PRO A 73 2.00 5.72 -7.68
CA PRO A 73 2.61 4.64 -6.91
C PRO A 73 1.82 4.34 -5.63
N CYS A 74 1.58 3.07 -5.35
CA CYS A 74 0.79 2.65 -4.20
C CYS A 74 1.63 2.54 -2.91
N ASP A 75 2.94 2.80 -2.97
CA ASP A 75 3.90 2.65 -1.88
C ASP A 75 3.43 3.30 -0.57
N ASN A 76 2.93 4.54 -0.61
CA ASN A 76 2.41 5.21 0.59
C ASN A 76 1.23 4.48 1.23
N LEU A 77 0.31 3.95 0.41
CA LEU A 77 -0.82 3.17 0.92
C LEU A 77 -0.30 1.90 1.59
N LEU A 78 0.64 1.20 0.94
CA LEU A 78 1.21 -0.04 1.44
C LEU A 78 2.01 0.16 2.73
N ASP A 79 2.78 1.26 2.82
CA ASP A 79 3.49 1.66 4.04
C ASP A 79 2.52 1.93 5.19
N ILE A 80 1.42 2.66 4.94
CA ILE A 80 0.41 2.91 5.97
C ILE A 80 -0.30 1.61 6.36
N CYS A 81 -0.63 0.73 5.41
CA CYS A 81 -1.24 -0.57 5.74
C CYS A 81 -0.29 -1.44 6.57
N ASN A 82 1.00 -1.48 6.23
CA ASN A 82 2.04 -2.15 7.02
C ASN A 82 2.11 -1.60 8.45
N GLU A 83 2.17 -0.28 8.58
CA GLU A 83 2.24 0.40 9.87
C GLU A 83 0.98 0.16 10.71
N MET A 84 -0.20 0.22 10.09
CA MET A 84 -1.48 -0.07 10.75
C MET A 84 -1.54 -1.48 11.30
N ILE A 85 -1.11 -2.48 10.53
CA ILE A 85 -1.06 -3.87 11.02
C ILE A 85 -0.08 -3.97 12.20
N CYS A 86 1.11 -3.36 12.10
CA CYS A 86 2.08 -3.37 13.19
C CYS A 86 1.54 -2.70 14.46
N HIS A 87 0.98 -1.50 14.36
CA HIS A 87 0.36 -0.81 15.49
C HIS A 87 -0.80 -1.58 16.09
N SER A 88 -1.58 -2.28 15.27
CA SER A 88 -2.69 -3.10 15.75
C SER A 88 -2.25 -4.23 16.68
N LEU A 89 -1.08 -4.80 16.43
CA LEU A 89 -0.47 -5.82 17.30
C LEU A 89 -0.03 -5.22 18.64
N GLU A 90 0.54 -4.02 18.62
CA GLU A 90 1.03 -3.33 19.82
C GLU A 90 -0.11 -2.99 20.79
N ILE A 91 -1.30 -2.69 20.27
CA ILE A 91 -2.50 -2.40 21.08
C ILE A 91 -3.36 -3.64 21.37
N GLY A 92 -2.95 -4.82 20.90
CA GLY A 92 -3.66 -6.08 21.13
C GLY A 92 -4.95 -6.26 20.33
N LEU A 93 -5.11 -5.53 19.22
CA LEU A 93 -6.27 -5.61 18.31
C LEU A 93 -5.82 -6.04 16.92
N PRO A 94 -5.42 -7.31 16.71
CA PRO A 94 -4.81 -7.74 15.45
C PRO A 94 -5.76 -7.53 14.25
N LEU A 95 -5.27 -6.85 13.22
CA LEU A 95 -6.03 -6.58 12.00
C LEU A 95 -5.94 -7.69 10.96
N ARG A 96 -7.05 -7.92 10.28
CA ARG A 96 -7.16 -8.75 9.08
C ARG A 96 -7.85 -7.93 8.00
N GLY A 97 -7.34 -7.98 6.78
CA GLY A 97 -7.78 -7.10 5.70
C GLY A 97 -7.52 -7.68 4.33
N ALA A 98 -7.91 -6.93 3.30
CA ALA A 98 -7.48 -7.20 1.93
C ALA A 98 -7.37 -5.90 1.15
N LEU A 99 -6.49 -5.89 0.16
CA LEU A 99 -6.26 -4.75 -0.72
C LEU A 99 -6.91 -5.03 -2.07
N ALA A 100 -7.76 -4.10 -2.52
CA ALA A 100 -8.52 -4.18 -3.77
C ALA A 100 -8.46 -2.87 -4.54
N LEU A 101 -8.62 -2.95 -5.86
CA LEU A 101 -8.52 -1.82 -6.78
C LEU A 101 -9.73 -1.81 -7.73
N GLY A 102 -10.34 -0.64 -7.90
CA GLY A 102 -11.42 -0.45 -8.86
C GLY A 102 -12.20 0.83 -8.60
N GLU A 103 -13.24 1.04 -9.41
CA GLU A 103 -14.15 2.16 -9.26
C GLU A 103 -15.04 1.98 -8.03
N ALA A 104 -15.19 3.06 -7.26
CA ALA A 104 -16.06 3.12 -6.10
C ALA A 104 -16.64 4.53 -5.92
N VAL A 105 -17.86 4.60 -5.41
CA VAL A 105 -18.53 5.83 -5.00
C VAL A 105 -18.41 5.94 -3.49
N LEU A 106 -17.74 7.00 -3.02
CA LEU A 106 -17.44 7.24 -1.61
C LEU A 106 -18.09 8.56 -1.18
N HIS A 107 -19.28 8.49 -0.60
CA HIS A 107 -19.96 9.65 -0.05
C HIS A 107 -19.61 9.81 1.44
N ILE A 108 -18.46 10.44 1.69
CA ILE A 108 -17.84 10.54 3.02
C ILE A 108 -18.79 11.19 4.05
N GLU A 109 -19.46 12.27 3.69
CA GLU A 109 -20.36 13.02 4.59
C GLU A 109 -21.55 12.18 5.09
N CYS A 110 -22.00 11.22 4.27
CA CYS A 110 -23.13 10.35 4.59
C CYS A 110 -22.67 8.98 5.11
N GLY A 111 -21.36 8.71 5.15
CA GLY A 111 -20.81 7.40 5.49
C GLY A 111 -21.23 6.28 4.53
N VAL A 112 -21.52 6.60 3.26
CA VAL A 112 -21.96 5.63 2.25
C VAL A 112 -20.82 5.31 1.30
N TYR A 113 -20.43 4.03 1.23
CA TYR A 113 -19.31 3.55 0.42
C TYR A 113 -19.78 2.36 -0.41
N LEU A 114 -19.70 2.48 -1.74
CA LEU A 114 -20.23 1.48 -2.68
C LEU A 114 -19.23 1.23 -3.80
N GLY A 115 -18.98 -0.04 -4.13
CA GLY A 115 -18.12 -0.40 -5.27
C GLY A 115 -17.66 -1.86 -5.21
N GLN A 116 -17.36 -2.42 -6.38
CA GLN A 116 -16.77 -3.76 -6.48
C GLN A 116 -15.49 -3.95 -5.65
N PRO A 117 -14.53 -2.99 -5.59
CA PRO A 117 -13.34 -3.19 -4.75
C PRO A 117 -13.66 -3.35 -3.26
N LEU A 118 -14.70 -2.70 -2.74
CA LEU A 118 -15.13 -2.88 -1.34
C LEU A 118 -15.68 -4.29 -1.11
N ILE A 119 -16.45 -4.81 -2.07
CA ILE A 119 -16.99 -6.18 -2.03
C ILE A 119 -15.85 -7.20 -2.11
N ASP A 120 -14.90 -7.01 -3.02
CA ASP A 120 -13.74 -7.90 -3.20
C ASP A 120 -12.87 -7.93 -1.93
N ALA A 121 -12.59 -6.76 -1.35
CA ALA A 121 -11.82 -6.65 -0.12
C ALA A 121 -12.52 -7.37 1.05
N ALA A 122 -13.83 -7.13 1.25
CA ALA A 122 -14.59 -7.78 2.30
C ALA A 122 -14.67 -9.31 2.14
N ARG A 123 -14.86 -9.80 0.90
CA ARG A 123 -14.89 -11.24 0.60
C ARG A 123 -13.53 -11.90 0.85
N MET A 124 -12.46 -11.25 0.40
CA MET A 124 -11.09 -11.74 0.61
C MET A 124 -10.69 -11.69 2.09
N GLU A 125 -11.11 -10.67 2.84
CA GLU A 125 -10.94 -10.63 4.30
C GLU A 125 -11.65 -11.81 4.98
N HIS A 126 -12.87 -12.14 4.52
CA HIS A 126 -13.62 -13.26 5.06
C HIS A 126 -13.00 -14.62 4.70
N SER A 127 -12.29 -14.75 3.59
CA SER A 127 -11.77 -16.03 3.11
C SER A 127 -10.39 -16.42 3.66
N GLN A 128 -9.81 -15.61 4.55
CA GLN A 128 -8.48 -15.84 5.11
C GLN A 128 -8.45 -16.08 6.63
N ARG A 129 -7.38 -16.75 7.08
CA ARG A 129 -7.04 -17.08 8.46
C ARG A 129 -5.60 -16.66 8.76
N ILE A 130 -5.37 -15.34 8.75
CA ILE A 130 -4.12 -14.69 9.14
C ILE A 130 -4.40 -13.34 9.80
N ILE A 131 -3.38 -12.80 10.45
CA ILE A 131 -3.24 -11.37 10.74
C ILE A 131 -2.46 -10.74 9.59
N GLY A 132 -3.00 -9.67 9.00
CA GLY A 132 -2.42 -9.00 7.86
C GLY A 132 -3.42 -8.77 6.72
N ALA A 133 -2.91 -8.45 5.54
CA ALA A 133 -3.74 -8.14 4.38
C ALA A 133 -3.32 -8.93 3.13
N SER A 134 -4.30 -9.55 2.46
CA SER A 134 -4.08 -10.24 1.19
C SER A 134 -4.25 -9.31 0.00
N PHE A 135 -3.47 -9.53 -1.06
CA PHE A 135 -3.67 -8.82 -2.32
C PHE A 135 -4.72 -9.53 -3.18
N THR A 136 -5.75 -8.80 -3.56
CA THR A 136 -6.73 -9.30 -4.52
C THR A 136 -6.18 -9.22 -5.95
N ARG A 137 -6.76 -10.02 -6.85
CA ARG A 137 -6.49 -9.98 -8.29
C ARG A 137 -6.69 -8.60 -8.89
N SER A 138 -7.70 -7.87 -8.41
CA SER A 138 -7.95 -6.50 -8.90
C SER A 138 -6.81 -5.56 -8.49
N PHE A 139 -6.33 -5.63 -7.25
CA PHE A 139 -5.21 -4.82 -6.78
C PHE A 139 -3.92 -5.10 -7.53
N MET A 140 -3.64 -6.36 -7.84
CA MET A 140 -2.42 -6.78 -8.55
C MET A 140 -2.39 -6.41 -10.04
N LYS A 141 -3.43 -5.72 -10.56
CA LYS A 141 -3.39 -5.12 -11.90
C LYS A 141 -2.52 -3.86 -11.96
N GLN A 142 -2.15 -3.28 -10.81
CA GLN A 142 -1.20 -2.18 -10.72
C GLN A 142 0.22 -2.68 -10.41
N ILE A 143 1.22 -1.81 -10.53
CA ILE A 143 2.58 -2.10 -10.09
C ILE A 143 2.63 -2.09 -8.57
N VAL A 144 2.94 -3.26 -7.98
CA VAL A 144 3.22 -3.42 -6.55
C VAL A 144 4.69 -3.78 -6.39
N PRO A 145 5.50 -2.95 -5.70
CA PRO A 145 6.92 -3.24 -5.54
C PRO A 145 7.16 -4.57 -4.81
N PRO A 146 8.08 -5.43 -5.29
CA PRO A 146 8.31 -6.76 -4.71
C PRO A 146 8.61 -6.78 -3.20
N ARG A 147 9.15 -5.69 -2.65
CA ARG A 147 9.42 -5.53 -1.21
C ARG A 147 8.17 -5.54 -0.33
N TYR A 148 6.99 -5.28 -0.90
CA TYR A 148 5.69 -5.36 -0.19
C TYR A 148 5.00 -6.71 -0.35
N LEU A 149 5.53 -7.61 -1.18
CA LEU A 149 4.89 -8.87 -1.51
C LEU A 149 5.53 -10.02 -0.73
N ALA A 150 4.74 -10.74 0.05
CA ALA A 150 5.08 -12.04 0.63
C ALA A 150 4.24 -13.15 -0.03
N PRO A 151 4.85 -14.03 -0.87
CA PRO A 151 4.14 -15.17 -1.45
C PRO A 151 3.68 -16.15 -0.37
N PHE A 152 2.38 -16.21 -0.11
CA PHE A 152 1.83 -17.01 0.98
C PHE A 152 0.35 -17.32 0.76
N ASP A 153 -0.01 -18.61 0.66
CA ASP A 153 -1.38 -19.07 0.34
C ASP A 153 -2.01 -19.95 1.43
N LYS A 154 -1.21 -20.49 2.36
CA LYS A 154 -1.66 -21.33 3.49
C LYS A 154 -2.77 -20.71 4.34
N HIS A 155 -2.85 -19.38 4.36
CA HIS A 155 -3.89 -18.62 5.05
C HIS A 155 -5.32 -18.81 4.52
N LEU A 156 -5.49 -19.30 3.29
CA LEU A 156 -6.80 -19.40 2.65
C LEU A 156 -7.65 -20.49 3.28
N LYS A 157 -8.92 -20.18 3.59
CA LYS A 157 -9.92 -21.17 4.01
C LYS A 157 -10.24 -22.16 2.90
N ASN A 158 -10.22 -21.68 1.65
CA ASN A 158 -10.45 -22.45 0.44
C ASN A 158 -9.28 -22.26 -0.52
N ALA A 159 -8.62 -23.35 -0.94
CA ALA A 159 -7.45 -23.29 -1.83
C ALA A 159 -7.72 -22.76 -3.25
N ARG A 160 -9.00 -22.51 -3.62
CA ARG A 160 -9.43 -22.02 -4.94
C ARG A 160 -10.11 -20.66 -4.86
N ASP A 161 -9.66 -19.80 -3.95
CA ASP A 161 -10.15 -18.43 -3.88
C ASP A 161 -9.78 -17.67 -5.17
N ASP A 162 -10.78 -17.23 -5.92
CA ASP A 162 -10.59 -16.55 -7.20
C ASP A 162 -10.20 -15.08 -7.04
N LEU A 163 -10.41 -14.50 -5.86
CA LEU A 163 -10.01 -13.14 -5.53
C LEU A 163 -8.53 -13.07 -5.17
N PHE A 164 -7.94 -14.13 -4.61
CA PHE A 164 -6.54 -14.11 -4.19
C PHE A 164 -5.54 -14.15 -5.36
N GLN A 165 -4.49 -13.34 -5.28
CA GLN A 165 -3.43 -13.28 -6.30
C GLN A 165 -2.04 -13.57 -5.70
N GLY A 166 -1.92 -14.70 -5.01
CA GLY A 166 -0.63 -15.35 -4.72
C GLY A 166 0.28 -14.68 -3.69
N SER A 167 -0.07 -13.50 -3.17
CA SER A 167 0.75 -12.77 -2.18
C SER A 167 -0.08 -12.04 -1.15
N VAL A 168 0.51 -11.88 0.03
CA VAL A 168 0.01 -11.01 1.11
C VAL A 168 0.99 -9.86 1.32
N LEU A 169 0.52 -8.82 1.99
CA LEU A 169 1.33 -7.67 2.37
C LEU A 169 2.43 -8.10 3.35
N ASP A 170 3.69 -7.80 3.01
CA ASP A 170 4.88 -8.17 3.79
C ASP A 170 5.10 -7.24 5.00
N TRP A 171 4.08 -7.11 5.83
CA TRP A 171 4.13 -6.36 7.08
C TRP A 171 5.15 -6.92 8.10
N PRO A 172 5.52 -8.24 8.12
CA PRO A 172 6.58 -8.70 9.01
C PRO A 172 7.94 -8.10 8.66
N ARG A 173 8.24 -7.83 7.38
CA ARG A 173 9.46 -7.08 7.01
C ARG A 173 9.42 -5.68 7.62
N HIS A 174 8.28 -4.98 7.50
CA HIS A 174 8.11 -3.65 8.08
C HIS A 174 8.30 -3.65 9.60
N TRP A 175 7.76 -4.66 10.29
CA TRP A 175 7.98 -4.84 11.72
C TRP A 175 9.48 -4.93 12.06
N ARG A 176 10.22 -5.81 11.37
CA ARG A 176 11.68 -5.97 11.60
C ARG A 176 12.46 -4.67 11.38
N ALA A 177 12.03 -3.85 10.44
CA ALA A 177 12.68 -2.58 10.12
C ALA A 177 12.38 -1.47 11.15
N THR A 178 11.22 -1.52 11.82
CA THR A 178 10.71 -0.38 12.61
C THR A 178 10.55 -0.66 14.11
N ARG A 179 10.43 -1.93 14.51
CA ARG A 179 10.28 -2.37 15.91
C ARG A 179 11.49 -3.19 16.35
N LYS A 180 11.72 -3.20 17.67
CA LYS A 180 12.72 -4.07 18.33
C LYS A 180 12.10 -5.24 19.10
N ALA A 181 10.79 -5.18 19.36
CA ALA A 181 10.10 -6.19 20.13
C ALA A 181 10.00 -7.52 19.35
N ASP A 182 10.02 -8.63 20.08
CA ASP A 182 9.90 -9.97 19.51
C ASP A 182 8.48 -10.18 18.97
N LEU A 183 8.37 -10.13 17.64
CA LEU A 183 7.11 -10.32 16.92
C LEU A 183 6.48 -11.69 17.22
N ARG A 184 7.28 -12.75 17.26
CA ARG A 184 6.74 -14.11 17.48
C ARG A 184 6.17 -14.25 18.88
N ALA A 185 6.81 -13.64 19.88
CA ALA A 185 6.28 -13.59 21.24
C ALA A 185 4.94 -12.85 21.30
N ILE A 186 4.80 -11.73 20.58
CA ILE A 186 3.55 -10.96 20.50
C ILE A 186 2.44 -11.77 19.82
N ILE A 187 2.70 -12.38 18.66
CA ILE A 187 1.69 -13.21 17.97
C ILE A 187 1.22 -14.36 18.87
N ARG A 188 2.12 -15.00 19.61
CA ARG A 188 1.77 -16.07 20.56
C ARG A 188 0.96 -15.56 21.75
N SER A 189 1.25 -14.36 22.28
CA SER A 189 0.52 -13.82 23.42
C SER A 189 -0.91 -13.41 23.07
N LEU A 190 -1.17 -13.05 21.80
CA LEU A 190 -2.52 -12.75 21.31
C LEU A 190 -3.40 -14.01 21.16
N ASN A 191 -2.81 -15.20 21.04
CA ASN A 191 -3.54 -16.46 20.95
C ASN A 191 -4.13 -16.87 22.32
N THR A 192 -5.26 -16.27 22.65
CA THR A 192 -5.99 -16.52 23.90
C THR A 192 -7.11 -17.56 23.76
N LEU A 193 -7.46 -17.94 22.52
CA LEU A 193 -8.58 -18.82 22.21
C LEU A 193 -8.13 -19.98 21.31
N PRO A 194 -8.19 -21.25 21.79
CA PRO A 194 -7.76 -22.41 21.00
C PRO A 194 -8.48 -22.57 19.65
N ALA A 195 -9.74 -22.13 19.56
CA ALA A 195 -10.54 -22.20 18.33
C ALA A 195 -10.03 -21.29 17.20
N ALA A 196 -9.17 -20.32 17.51
CA ALA A 196 -8.57 -19.39 16.54
C ALA A 196 -7.06 -19.64 16.35
N ALA A 197 -6.52 -20.74 16.87
CA ALA A 197 -5.08 -21.03 16.84
C ALA A 197 -4.52 -21.06 15.41
N ASP A 198 -5.32 -21.51 14.44
CA ASP A 198 -4.94 -21.57 13.03
C ASP A 198 -4.58 -20.20 12.44
N ILE A 199 -5.24 -19.13 12.87
CA ILE A 199 -4.91 -17.75 12.46
C ILE A 199 -3.49 -17.39 12.90
N TYR A 200 -3.14 -17.69 14.15
CA TYR A 200 -1.84 -17.35 14.71
C TYR A 200 -0.73 -18.24 14.15
N ASP A 201 -0.99 -19.53 13.99
CA ASP A 201 -0.02 -20.48 13.41
C ASP A 201 0.29 -20.13 11.94
N ASN A 202 -0.73 -19.78 11.16
CA ASN A 202 -0.54 -19.30 9.79
C ASN A 202 0.24 -17.97 9.77
N THR A 203 -0.03 -17.08 10.73
CA THR A 203 0.70 -15.81 10.85
C THR A 203 2.18 -16.04 11.19
N LEU A 204 2.50 -17.01 12.05
CA LEU A 204 3.88 -17.42 12.32
C LEU A 204 4.57 -17.98 11.06
N CYS A 205 3.87 -18.79 10.27
CA CYS A 205 4.41 -19.25 8.98
C CYS A 205 4.66 -18.10 8.00
N LEU A 206 3.79 -17.08 7.96
CA LEU A 206 4.01 -15.88 7.15
C LEU A 206 5.29 -15.13 7.58
N ILE A 207 5.53 -15.03 8.90
CA ILE A 207 6.76 -14.43 9.44
C ILE A 207 7.99 -15.20 8.93
N ASP A 208 7.96 -16.53 8.97
CA ASP A 208 9.06 -17.37 8.47
C ASP A 208 9.31 -17.15 6.96
N VAL A 209 8.25 -17.05 6.16
CA VAL A 209 8.34 -16.76 4.71
C VAL A 209 8.95 -15.38 4.44
N SER A 210 8.56 -14.37 5.23
CA SER A 210 9.12 -13.02 5.14
C SER A 210 10.60 -13.00 5.51
N GLU A 211 10.98 -13.70 6.58
CA GLU A 211 12.38 -13.78 7.05
C GLU A 211 13.29 -14.51 6.06
N ALA A 212 12.81 -15.60 5.45
CA ALA A 212 13.55 -16.32 4.40
C ALA A 212 13.89 -15.44 3.18
N ARG A 213 13.23 -14.27 3.07
CA ARG A 213 13.42 -13.29 1.99
C ARG A 213 13.94 -11.95 2.52
N ALA A 214 14.44 -11.88 3.76
CA ALA A 214 14.89 -10.62 4.36
C ALA A 214 15.96 -9.94 3.50
N GLU A 215 17.02 -10.68 3.15
CA GLU A 215 18.17 -10.15 2.41
C GLU A 215 17.87 -9.69 0.97
N MET A 216 16.69 -10.00 0.43
CA MET A 216 16.34 -9.68 -0.97
C MET A 216 16.04 -8.20 -1.21
N PHE A 217 15.73 -7.42 -0.17
CA PHE A 217 15.27 -6.02 -0.31
C PHE A 217 15.83 -5.07 0.76
N ASP A 218 16.98 -5.42 1.34
CA ASP A 218 17.59 -4.64 2.43
C ASP A 218 18.46 -3.47 1.93
N ARG A 219 18.66 -3.33 0.61
CA ARG A 219 19.57 -2.31 0.07
C ARG A 219 18.82 -1.01 -0.20
N PRO A 220 19.47 0.16 -0.05
CA PRO A 220 18.85 1.45 -0.40
C PRO A 220 18.34 1.51 -1.83
N GLU A 221 18.95 0.78 -2.76
CA GLU A 221 18.48 0.68 -4.15
C GLU A 221 17.10 0.03 -4.25
N ASP A 222 16.77 -0.93 -3.39
CA ASP A 222 15.48 -1.63 -3.41
C ASP A 222 14.32 -0.72 -2.94
N MET A 223 14.66 0.36 -2.23
CA MET A 223 13.72 1.39 -1.80
C MET A 223 13.50 2.47 -2.86
N ARG A 224 14.31 2.50 -3.94
CA ARG A 224 14.20 3.55 -4.95
C ARG A 224 12.90 3.42 -5.73
N LEU A 225 12.09 4.48 -5.72
CA LEU A 225 10.83 4.53 -6.46
C LEU A 225 11.08 4.24 -7.94
N GLY A 226 12.17 4.81 -8.47
CA GLY A 226 12.52 4.69 -9.86
C GLY A 226 12.81 3.27 -10.38
N ASN A 227 13.09 2.31 -9.48
CA ASN A 227 13.32 0.92 -9.86
C ASN A 227 12.00 0.18 -10.12
N ALA A 228 10.97 0.46 -9.33
CA ALA A 228 9.63 -0.09 -9.54
C ALA A 228 8.82 0.73 -10.57
N TYR A 229 9.10 2.04 -10.65
CA TYR A 229 8.37 2.98 -11.48
C TYR A 229 9.32 3.84 -12.34
N PRO A 230 9.83 3.30 -13.47
CA PRO A 230 10.82 3.97 -14.31
C PRO A 230 10.40 5.37 -14.79
N GLN A 231 9.10 5.61 -14.91
CA GLN A 231 8.53 6.90 -15.31
C GLN A 231 8.78 8.03 -14.30
N PHE A 232 9.14 7.72 -13.04
CA PHE A 232 9.50 8.71 -12.03
C PHE A 232 11.03 8.89 -11.88
N SER A 233 11.82 8.27 -12.76
CA SER A 233 13.30 8.26 -12.70
C SER A 233 13.98 9.25 -13.65
N THR A 234 13.24 10.05 -14.40
CA THR A 234 13.82 10.90 -15.45
C THR A 234 14.61 12.07 -14.85
N LYS A 235 15.75 12.42 -15.47
CA LYS A 235 16.58 13.55 -15.03
C LYS A 235 15.85 14.88 -15.15
N GLU A 236 14.97 14.99 -16.13
CA GLU A 236 14.13 16.14 -16.42
C GLU A 236 13.07 16.37 -15.32
N LEU A 237 12.48 15.29 -14.78
CA LEU A 237 11.63 15.36 -13.60
C LEU A 237 12.43 15.78 -12.37
N ALA A 238 13.65 15.26 -12.24
CA ALA A 238 14.54 15.58 -11.13
C ALA A 238 14.91 17.09 -11.06
N LEU A 239 14.85 17.81 -12.19
CA LEU A 239 15.12 19.25 -12.22
C LEU A 239 13.91 20.11 -11.83
N ARG A 240 12.69 19.54 -11.81
CA ARG A 240 11.43 20.26 -11.57
C ARG A 240 10.82 20.02 -10.19
N ALA A 241 11.23 18.97 -9.48
CA ALA A 241 10.76 18.73 -8.12
C ALA A 241 11.39 19.72 -7.12
N CYS A 242 10.56 20.39 -6.31
CA CYS A 242 11.04 21.32 -5.29
C CYS A 242 11.79 20.57 -4.17
N ALA A 243 13.06 20.93 -3.94
CA ALA A 243 13.84 20.47 -2.80
C ALA A 243 13.16 20.90 -1.48
N VAL A 244 12.90 19.95 -0.59
CA VAL A 244 12.43 20.24 0.77
C VAL A 244 13.62 20.12 1.72
N LYS A 245 13.87 21.18 2.49
CA LYS A 245 14.82 21.15 3.61
C LYS A 245 14.27 20.15 4.64
N ARG A 246 15.03 19.09 4.96
CA ARG A 246 14.76 18.25 6.15
C ARG A 246 14.68 19.17 7.36
N ILE A 247 13.51 19.24 8.00
CA ILE A 247 13.45 19.76 9.37
C ILE A 247 14.01 18.63 10.22
N THR A 248 15.31 18.67 10.49
CA THR A 248 15.88 17.92 11.59
C THR A 248 15.18 18.42 12.85
N GLY A 249 14.43 17.54 13.52
CA GLY A 249 13.86 17.87 14.82
C GLY A 249 14.98 18.35 15.73
N SER A 250 15.07 19.66 15.94
CA SER A 250 15.94 20.23 16.94
C SER A 250 15.38 19.78 18.28
N GLY A 251 16.25 19.16 19.08
CA GLY A 251 15.92 18.65 20.39
C GLY A 251 15.26 19.69 21.28
N ARG A 252 14.50 19.18 22.23
CA ARG A 252 14.18 19.88 23.47
C ARG A 252 15.49 20.44 24.06
N GLU A 253 15.54 21.75 24.23
CA GLU A 253 16.12 22.39 25.41
C GLU A 253 15.00 23.19 26.08
#